data_AF-A0A6P4C542-F1
#
_entry.id   AF-A0A6P4C542-F1
#
_cell.length_a   1.000
_cell.length_b   1.000
_cell.length_c   1.000
_cell.angle_alpha   90.00
_cell.angle_beta   90.00
_cell.angle_gamma   90.00
#
_symmetry.space_group_name_H-M   'P 1'
#
loop_
_entity.id
_entity.type
_entity.pdbx_description
1 polymer ?
#
loop_
_entity_poly.entity_id
_entity_poly.type
_entity_poly.pdbx_seq_one_letter_code
_entity_poly.pdbx_strand_id
1 'polypeptide(L)'
;MTLATFLKVNPPKFKRTTNLTEADTWFQAMEQTLQVQLVPEEQCVKFLAICSLGKRCISGRKHDAFCSMMMMLSAEMPSRWNFIKNKFEELFKFSRMCQGTLGDFEEWKCIKYEGGLRSDILSSVGRMEIRTFSELVNKSRVVEEYVKKVATEKGSPR
;
A
#
# COMPACT_ATOMS: atom_id res chain seq x y z
N MET A 1 2.62 -15.65 22.87
CA MET A 1 1.22 -15.92 22.50
C MET A 1 1.15 -16.80 21.25
N THR A 2 0.18 -17.72 21.14
CA THR A 2 -0.02 -18.57 19.93
C THR A 2 -1.16 -18.04 19.05
N LEU A 3 -1.14 -18.37 17.74
CA LEU A 3 -2.20 -18.00 16.80
C LEU A 3 -3.58 -18.49 17.25
N ALA A 4 -3.66 -19.70 17.80
CA ALA A 4 -4.92 -20.27 18.25
C ALA A 4 -5.50 -19.46 19.42
N THR A 5 -4.66 -19.03 20.36
CA THR A 5 -5.07 -18.17 21.47
C THR A 5 -5.49 -16.78 20.99
N PHE A 6 -4.76 -16.21 20.03
CA PHE A 6 -5.10 -14.92 19.44
C PHE A 6 -6.44 -14.96 18.68
N LEU A 7 -6.72 -16.02 17.92
CA LEU A 7 -8.00 -16.13 17.22
C LEU A 7 -9.19 -16.35 18.17
N LYS A 8 -8.97 -16.89 19.38
CA LYS A 8 -10.02 -17.04 20.40
C LYS A 8 -10.52 -15.71 20.95
N VAL A 9 -9.71 -14.64 20.89
CA VAL A 9 -10.12 -13.30 21.33
C VAL A 9 -10.87 -12.53 20.25
N ASN A 10 -11.27 -13.19 19.15
CA ASN A 10 -12.02 -12.61 18.04
C ASN A 10 -11.41 -11.29 17.52
N PRO A 11 -10.16 -11.31 17.06
CA PRO A 11 -9.49 -10.12 16.56
C PRO A 11 -10.27 -9.53 15.37
N PRO A 12 -10.18 -8.20 15.17
CA PRO A 12 -10.92 -7.53 14.11
C PRO A 12 -10.51 -8.09 12.75
N LYS A 13 -11.49 -8.50 11.95
CA LYS A 13 -11.27 -9.00 10.58
C LYS A 13 -11.41 -7.86 9.59
N PHE A 14 -10.46 -7.77 8.66
CA PHE A 14 -10.51 -6.71 7.67
C PHE A 14 -11.66 -6.96 6.69
N LYS A 15 -12.57 -5.99 6.57
CA LYS A 15 -13.77 -6.11 5.72
C LYS A 15 -13.51 -5.89 4.24
N ARG A 16 -12.26 -5.65 3.82
CA ARG A 16 -11.91 -5.37 2.41
C ARG A 16 -12.66 -4.17 1.83
N THR A 17 -12.89 -3.18 2.68
CA THR A 17 -13.38 -1.86 2.27
C THR A 17 -12.34 -1.19 1.36
N THR A 18 -12.72 -0.13 0.65
CA THR A 18 -11.80 0.81 -0.02
C THR A 18 -11.84 2.18 0.65
N ASN A 19 -12.69 2.33 1.68
CA ASN A 19 -12.83 3.56 2.46
C ASN A 19 -11.66 3.69 3.43
N LEU A 20 -10.95 4.82 3.35
CA LEU A 20 -9.77 5.11 4.19
C LEU A 20 -10.12 5.14 5.68
N THR A 21 -11.26 5.69 6.06
CA THR A 21 -11.69 5.81 7.46
C THR A 21 -12.01 4.46 8.07
N GLU A 22 -12.72 3.60 7.34
CA GLU A 22 -13.01 2.24 7.80
C GLU A 22 -11.74 1.39 7.90
N ALA A 23 -10.80 1.59 6.99
CA ALA A 23 -9.51 0.93 7.02
C ALA A 23 -8.67 1.37 8.22
N ASP A 24 -8.59 2.69 8.47
CA ASP A 24 -7.90 3.23 9.63
C ASP A 24 -8.51 2.71 10.94
N THR A 25 -9.85 2.72 11.04
CA THR A 25 -10.57 2.17 12.19
C THR A 25 -10.20 0.70 12.43
N TRP A 26 -10.07 -0.10 11.37
CA TRP A 26 -9.62 -1.48 11.47
C TRP A 26 -8.16 -1.58 11.94
N PHE A 27 -7.25 -0.75 11.42
CA PHE A 27 -5.86 -0.73 11.86
C PHE A 27 -5.72 -0.36 13.33
N GLN A 28 -6.47 0.65 13.79
CA GLN A 28 -6.48 1.06 15.20
C GLN A 28 -6.93 -0.07 16.11
N ALA A 29 -8.05 -0.71 15.77
CA ALA A 29 -8.58 -1.84 16.54
C ALA A 29 -7.58 -3.01 16.57
N MET A 30 -6.88 -3.25 15.45
CA MET A 30 -5.90 -4.32 15.34
C MET A 30 -4.62 -4.02 16.12
N GLU A 31 -4.09 -2.80 16.06
CA GLU A 31 -2.96 -2.32 16.85
C GLU A 31 -3.25 -2.48 18.36
N GLN A 32 -4.41 -2.02 18.81
CA GLN A 32 -4.84 -2.19 20.19
C GLN A 32 -4.96 -3.66 20.58
N THR A 33 -5.54 -4.49 19.72
CA THR A 33 -5.66 -5.94 19.98
C THR A 33 -4.29 -6.58 20.13
N LEU A 34 -3.33 -6.26 19.27
CA LEU A 34 -1.96 -6.79 19.34
C LEU A 34 -1.24 -6.36 20.63
N GLN A 35 -1.43 -5.10 21.06
CA GLN A 35 -0.86 -4.58 22.30
C GLN A 35 -1.46 -5.26 23.54
N VAL A 36 -2.78 -5.34 23.64
CA VAL A 36 -3.49 -5.97 24.78
C VAL A 36 -3.16 -7.45 24.89
N GLN A 37 -3.01 -8.12 23.75
CA GLN A 37 -2.67 -9.55 23.70
C GLN A 37 -1.16 -9.82 23.87
N LEU A 38 -0.34 -8.77 24.07
CA LEU A 38 1.12 -8.85 24.23
C LEU A 38 1.76 -9.72 23.14
N VAL A 39 1.33 -9.52 21.89
CA VAL A 39 1.83 -10.30 20.76
C VAL A 39 3.28 -9.88 20.48
N PRO A 40 4.25 -10.82 20.51
CA PRO A 40 5.62 -10.51 20.15
C PRO A 40 5.71 -9.97 18.73
N GLU A 41 6.62 -9.04 18.51
CA GLU A 41 6.73 -8.31 17.26
C GLU A 41 6.90 -9.22 16.03
N GLU A 42 7.59 -10.35 16.22
CA GLU A 42 7.82 -11.41 15.22
C GLU A 42 6.53 -12.11 14.77
N GLN A 43 5.52 -12.20 15.65
CA GLN A 43 4.25 -12.86 15.37
C GLN A 43 3.18 -11.89 14.87
N CYS A 44 3.36 -10.58 15.11
CA CYS A 44 2.42 -9.54 14.67
C CYS A 44 2.16 -9.60 13.17
N VAL A 45 3.21 -9.74 12.35
CA VAL A 45 3.08 -9.81 10.88
C VAL A 45 2.24 -11.02 10.47
N LYS A 46 2.51 -12.19 11.05
CA LYS A 46 1.76 -13.41 10.76
C LYS A 46 0.28 -13.28 11.14
N PHE A 47 -0.03 -12.67 12.29
CA PHE A 47 -1.41 -12.51 12.75
C PHE A 47 -2.15 -11.44 11.94
N LEU A 48 -1.47 -10.33 11.63
CA LEU A 48 -1.98 -9.30 10.72
C LEU A 48 -2.32 -9.89 9.35
N ALA A 49 -1.42 -10.67 8.75
CA ALA A 49 -1.65 -11.31 7.45
C ALA A 49 -2.89 -12.20 7.46
N ILE A 50 -3.06 -12.97 8.53
CA ILE A 50 -4.20 -13.88 8.68
C ILE A 50 -5.53 -13.10 8.83
N CYS A 51 -5.52 -11.97 9.53
CA CYS A 51 -6.71 -11.14 9.75
C CYS A 51 -7.02 -10.20 8.58
N SER A 52 -6.01 -9.79 7.81
CA SER A 52 -6.17 -8.92 6.65
C SER A 52 -6.50 -9.68 5.36
N LEU A 53 -5.72 -10.73 5.06
CA LEU A 53 -5.87 -11.52 3.84
C LEU A 53 -6.87 -12.66 4.04
N GLY A 54 -7.09 -13.11 5.27
CA GLY A 54 -7.87 -14.32 5.57
C GLY A 54 -7.07 -15.60 5.31
N LYS A 55 -7.46 -16.71 5.95
CA LYS A 55 -6.75 -18.02 5.87
C LYS A 55 -6.61 -18.64 4.47
N ARG A 56 -7.09 -17.96 3.41
CA ARG A 56 -7.22 -18.51 2.05
C ARG A 56 -7.28 -17.39 0.99
N CYS A 57 -6.22 -16.61 0.82
CA CYS A 57 -6.12 -15.70 -0.32
C CYS A 57 -4.90 -16.01 -1.19
N ILE A 58 -5.17 -16.76 -2.26
CA ILE A 58 -4.30 -17.06 -3.40
C ILE A 58 -4.99 -16.52 -4.67
N SER A 59 -5.59 -15.34 -4.61
CA SER A 59 -6.16 -14.70 -5.81
C SER A 59 -5.68 -13.26 -5.90
N GLY A 60 -4.88 -12.95 -6.93
CA GLY A 60 -4.17 -11.67 -7.10
C GLY A 60 -5.04 -10.43 -6.91
N ARG A 61 -6.32 -10.48 -7.31
CA ARG A 61 -7.26 -9.35 -7.12
C ARG A 61 -7.49 -8.93 -5.66
N LYS A 62 -7.43 -9.86 -4.71
CA LYS A 62 -7.69 -9.56 -3.28
C LYS A 62 -6.47 -8.95 -2.59
N HIS A 63 -5.28 -9.33 -3.04
CA HIS A 63 -4.01 -8.78 -2.55
C HIS A 63 -3.80 -7.35 -3.08
N ASP A 64 -4.13 -7.13 -4.35
CA ASP A 64 -4.01 -5.81 -4.98
C ASP A 64 -4.86 -4.73 -4.31
N ALA A 65 -6.11 -5.04 -3.94
CA ALA A 65 -6.97 -4.10 -3.25
C ALA A 65 -6.42 -3.73 -1.86
N PHE A 66 -5.92 -4.72 -1.11
CA PHE A 66 -5.30 -4.49 0.21
C PHE A 66 -4.04 -3.64 0.11
N CYS A 67 -3.16 -3.94 -0.85
CA CYS A 67 -1.91 -3.20 -1.01
C CYS A 67 -2.16 -1.79 -1.56
N SER A 68 -3.13 -1.61 -2.47
CA SER A 68 -3.49 -0.28 -3.00
C SER A 68 -4.05 0.63 -1.90
N MET A 69 -4.89 0.08 -1.02
CA MET A 69 -5.36 0.81 0.16
C MET A 69 -4.22 1.22 1.09
N MET A 70 -3.28 0.31 1.37
CA MET A 70 -2.15 0.60 2.25
C MET A 70 -1.30 1.75 1.72
N MET A 71 -1.13 1.84 0.39
CA MET A 71 -0.47 2.99 -0.24
C MET A 71 -1.26 4.29 -0.04
N MET A 72 -2.60 4.28 -0.14
CA MET A 72 -3.40 5.48 0.12
C MET A 72 -3.31 5.93 1.58
N LEU A 73 -3.39 4.99 2.53
CA LEU A 73 -3.21 5.29 3.95
C LEU A 73 -1.82 5.86 4.27
N SER A 74 -0.78 5.42 3.52
CA SER A 74 0.58 5.94 3.66
C SER A 74 0.73 7.41 3.28
N ALA A 75 -0.02 7.85 2.28
CA ALA A 75 0.04 9.21 1.77
C ALA A 75 -0.71 10.19 2.69
N GLU A 76 -1.81 9.73 3.31
CA GLU A 76 -2.69 10.59 4.10
C GLU A 76 -2.26 10.70 5.58
N MET A 77 -1.56 9.70 6.13
CA MET A 77 -1.33 9.58 7.60
C MET A 77 0.14 9.27 8.00
N PRO A 78 1.11 10.20 7.85
CA PRO A 78 2.54 9.92 8.00
C PRO A 78 3.00 9.50 9.40
N SER A 79 2.38 10.04 10.46
CA SER A 79 2.83 9.86 11.84
C SER A 79 2.56 8.44 12.38
N ARG A 80 1.41 7.86 12.00
CA ARG A 80 1.01 6.49 12.35
C ARG A 80 1.56 5.47 11.36
N TRP A 81 1.88 5.93 10.16
CA TRP A 81 2.43 5.12 9.09
C TRP A 81 3.72 4.41 9.47
N ASN A 82 4.61 4.95 10.30
CA ASN A 82 5.88 4.26 10.60
C ASN A 82 5.70 2.84 11.19
N PHE A 83 4.71 2.64 12.07
CA PHE A 83 4.36 1.32 12.60
C PHE A 83 3.74 0.42 11.53
N ILE A 84 2.79 0.98 10.77
CA ILE A 84 2.05 0.26 9.72
C ILE A 84 2.96 -0.07 8.53
N LYS A 85 3.91 0.79 8.18
CA LYS A 85 4.88 0.69 7.08
C LYS A 85 5.80 -0.49 7.29
N ASN A 86 6.46 -0.57 8.45
CA ASN A 86 7.38 -1.67 8.73
C ASN A 86 6.62 -3.00 8.74
N LYS A 87 5.42 -3.03 9.33
CA LYS A 87 4.57 -4.22 9.30
C LYS A 87 4.03 -4.52 7.90
N PHE A 88 3.75 -3.52 7.08
CA PHE A 88 3.26 -3.69 5.71
C PHE A 88 4.34 -4.25 4.80
N GLU A 89 5.56 -3.72 4.86
CA GLU A 89 6.71 -4.25 4.14
C GLU A 89 6.93 -5.72 4.49
N GLU A 90 6.85 -6.06 5.77
CA GLU A 90 6.94 -7.45 6.24
C GLU A 90 5.75 -8.31 5.79
N LEU A 91 4.52 -7.77 5.82
CA LEU A 91 3.31 -8.44 5.32
C LEU A 91 3.38 -8.72 3.82
N PHE A 92 3.93 -7.77 3.06
CA PHE A 92 4.14 -7.89 1.63
C PHE A 92 5.16 -8.99 1.32
N LYS A 93 6.30 -9.03 2.03
CA LYS A 93 7.28 -10.14 1.92
C LYS A 93 6.68 -11.49 2.32
N PHE A 94 5.81 -11.51 3.32
CA PHE A 94 5.15 -12.74 3.80
C PHE A 94 4.09 -13.27 2.81
N SER A 95 3.59 -12.42 1.91
CA SER A 95 2.65 -12.79 0.87
C SER A 95 3.30 -13.74 -0.13
N ARG A 96 2.67 -14.88 -0.38
CA ARG A 96 3.12 -15.89 -1.37
C ARG A 96 3.23 -15.36 -2.81
N MET A 97 2.65 -14.20 -3.11
CA MET A 97 2.77 -13.55 -4.42
C MET A 97 4.07 -12.77 -4.60
N CYS A 98 4.80 -12.53 -3.51
CA CYS A 98 6.01 -11.71 -3.47
C CYS A 98 7.16 -12.52 -2.88
N GLN A 99 7.32 -13.78 -3.31
CA GLN A 99 8.49 -14.61 -2.97
C GLN A 99 9.83 -14.06 -3.56
N GLY A 100 9.88 -12.78 -3.90
CA GLY A 100 11.03 -12.14 -4.48
C GLY A 100 11.60 -11.02 -3.62
N THR A 101 12.62 -10.38 -4.18
CA THR A 101 13.52 -9.47 -3.47
C THR A 101 12.84 -8.16 -3.08
N LEU A 102 13.50 -7.31 -2.29
CA LEU A 102 12.99 -5.96 -1.97
C LEU A 102 12.69 -5.13 -3.23
N GLY A 103 13.36 -5.45 -4.35
CA GLY A 103 13.12 -4.86 -5.68
C GLY A 103 11.71 -5.12 -6.20
N ASP A 104 11.14 -6.30 -5.94
CA ASP A 104 9.80 -6.68 -6.39
C ASP A 104 8.70 -5.82 -5.72
N PHE A 105 8.95 -5.33 -4.50
CA PHE A 105 8.03 -4.42 -3.81
C PHE A 105 8.08 -3.01 -4.38
N GLU A 106 9.27 -2.47 -4.63
CA GLU A 106 9.43 -1.15 -5.26
C GLU A 106 8.89 -1.15 -6.69
N GLU A 107 9.16 -2.20 -7.45
CA GLU A 107 8.62 -2.38 -8.80
C GLU A 107 7.10 -2.49 -8.78
N TRP A 108 6.52 -3.25 -7.83
CA TRP A 108 5.06 -3.34 -7.68
C TRP A 108 4.43 -1.96 -7.35
N LYS A 109 5.06 -1.14 -6.51
CA LYS A 109 4.59 0.23 -6.24
C LYS A 109 4.61 1.07 -7.52
N CYS A 110 5.66 0.94 -8.33
CA CYS A 110 5.77 1.66 -9.60
C CYS A 110 4.65 1.26 -10.56
N ILE A 111 4.43 -0.05 -10.77
CA ILE A 111 3.36 -0.57 -11.63
C ILE A 111 1.98 -0.05 -11.21
N LYS A 112 1.69 -0.02 -9.89
CA LYS A 112 0.41 0.51 -9.40
C LYS A 112 0.26 2.01 -9.61
N TYR A 113 1.33 2.77 -9.41
CA TYR A 113 1.32 4.21 -9.62
C TYR A 113 1.12 4.55 -11.11
N GLU A 114 1.87 3.90 -11.99
CA GLU A 114 1.75 4.07 -13.45
C GLU A 114 0.34 3.77 -13.96
N GLY A 115 -0.31 2.73 -13.42
CA GLY A 115 -1.69 2.38 -13.77
C GLY A 115 -2.72 3.47 -13.42
N GLY A 116 -2.38 4.41 -12.53
CA GLY A 116 -3.22 5.55 -12.16
C GLY A 116 -2.87 6.87 -12.85
N LEU A 117 -1.78 6.92 -13.62
CA LEU A 117 -1.33 8.16 -14.28
C LEU A 117 -2.18 8.48 -15.51
N ARG A 118 -2.35 9.77 -15.79
CA ARG A 118 -2.94 10.26 -17.04
C ARG A 118 -2.01 9.91 -18.21
N SER A 119 -2.59 9.58 -19.37
CA SER A 119 -1.85 9.02 -20.52
C SER A 119 -0.71 9.90 -21.04
N ASP A 120 -0.86 11.21 -21.00
CA ASP A 120 0.16 12.20 -21.36
C ASP A 120 1.37 12.16 -20.40
N ILE A 121 1.13 12.06 -19.09
CA ILE A 121 2.18 11.90 -18.07
C ILE A 121 2.84 10.52 -18.25
N LEU A 122 2.02 9.46 -18.30
CA LEU A 122 2.48 8.07 -18.45
C LEU A 122 3.35 7.88 -19.69
N SER A 123 3.00 8.50 -20.82
CA SER A 123 3.79 8.41 -22.06
C SER A 123 5.21 9.00 -21.92
N SER A 124 5.40 9.93 -20.98
CA SER A 124 6.68 10.56 -20.70
C SER A 124 7.49 9.76 -19.66
N VAL A 125 6.86 9.39 -18.53
CA VAL A 125 7.56 8.66 -17.46
C VAL A 125 7.76 7.18 -17.77
N GLY A 126 6.83 6.54 -18.49
CA GLY A 126 6.94 5.12 -18.84
C GLY A 126 8.11 4.81 -19.77
N ARG A 127 8.61 5.81 -20.54
CA ARG A 127 9.83 5.67 -21.35
C ARG A 127 11.12 5.67 -20.52
N MET A 128 11.05 6.07 -19.26
CA MET A 128 12.21 6.19 -18.39
C MET A 128 12.50 4.90 -17.61
N GLU A 129 11.63 3.88 -17.71
CA GLU A 129 11.75 2.57 -17.03
C GLU A 129 12.13 2.67 -15.54
N ILE A 130 11.50 3.62 -14.82
CA ILE A 130 11.84 3.92 -13.43
C ILE A 130 11.34 2.79 -12.52
N ARG A 131 12.26 2.15 -11.79
CA ARG A 131 11.96 1.06 -10.85
C ARG A 131 11.91 1.49 -9.38
N THR A 132 12.11 2.76 -9.11
CA THR A 132 12.10 3.35 -7.76
C THR A 132 10.87 4.24 -7.60
N PHE A 133 10.01 3.93 -6.63
CA PHE A 133 8.73 4.62 -6.48
C PHE A 133 8.89 6.13 -6.21
N SER A 134 9.83 6.50 -5.33
CA SER A 134 10.06 7.92 -5.01
C SER A 134 10.51 8.73 -6.22
N GLU A 135 11.36 8.14 -7.06
CA GLU A 135 11.82 8.76 -8.29
C GLU A 135 10.68 8.91 -9.31
N LEU A 136 9.86 7.87 -9.46
CA LEU A 136 8.70 7.87 -10.36
C LEU A 136 7.69 8.96 -9.98
N VAL A 137 7.36 9.09 -8.68
CA VAL A 137 6.46 10.14 -8.18
C VAL A 137 7.03 11.53 -8.45
N ASN A 138 8.32 11.74 -8.18
CA ASN A 138 8.97 13.03 -8.40
C ASN A 138 8.99 13.41 -9.89
N LYS A 139 9.35 12.48 -10.77
CA LYS A 139 9.37 12.70 -12.22
C LYS A 139 7.98 12.97 -12.76
N SER A 140 6.97 12.24 -12.29
CA SER A 140 5.57 12.43 -12.68
C SER A 140 5.06 13.82 -12.30
N ARG A 141 5.41 14.32 -11.11
CA ARG A 141 5.08 15.70 -10.68
C ARG A 141 5.70 16.76 -11.58
N VAL A 142 6.97 16.60 -11.94
CA VAL A 142 7.67 17.54 -12.84
C VAL A 142 7.01 17.57 -14.22
N VAL A 143 6.67 16.41 -14.78
CA VAL A 143 5.98 16.30 -16.07
C VAL A 143 4.58 16.93 -15.98
N GLU A 144 3.85 16.70 -14.89
CA GLU A 144 2.53 17.29 -14.69
C GLU A 144 2.58 18.83 -14.67
N GLU A 145 3.54 19.42 -13.97
CA GLU A 145 3.75 20.87 -13.94
C GLU A 145 4.11 21.43 -15.33
N TYR A 146 4.93 20.71 -16.09
CA TYR A 146 5.27 21.10 -17.46
C TYR A 146 4.04 21.09 -18.38
N VAL A 147 3.24 20.01 -18.33
CA VAL A 147 1.99 19.91 -19.12
C VAL A 147 1.03 21.04 -18.76
N LYS A 148 0.89 21.37 -17.46
CA LYS A 148 0.05 22.50 -17.01
C LYS A 148 0.52 23.83 -17.60
N LYS A 149 1.83 24.11 -17.61
CA LYS A 149 2.41 25.34 -18.20
C LYS A 149 2.15 25.44 -19.71
N VAL A 150 2.37 24.36 -20.45
CA VAL A 150 2.13 24.32 -21.90
C VAL A 150 0.65 24.54 -22.23
N ALA A 151 -0.27 24.03 -21.41
CA ALA A 151 -1.70 24.28 -21.58
C ALA A 151 -2.08 25.75 -21.35
N THR A 152 -1.48 26.42 -20.37
CA THR A 152 -1.70 27.87 -20.12
C THR A 152 -1.11 28.77 -21.20
N GLU A 153 0.00 28.39 -21.84
CA GLU A 153 0.62 29.16 -22.93
C GLU A 153 -0.15 29.02 -24.26
N LYS A 154 -0.80 27.87 -24.50
CA LYS A 154 -1.64 27.64 -25.70
C LYS A 154 -3.04 28.26 -25.63
N GLY A 155 -3.40 28.87 -24.49
CA GLY A 155 -4.72 29.48 -24.25
C GLY A 155 -4.83 30.97 -24.54
N SER A 156 -3.80 31.65 -25.06
CA SER A 156 -3.95 33.03 -25.56
C SER A 156 -4.56 33.02 -26.96
N PRO A 157 -5.79 33.54 -27.16
CA PRO A 157 -6.26 33.83 -28.50
C PRO A 157 -5.45 35.01 -29.02
N ARG A 158 -4.75 34.78 -30.13
CA ARG A 158 -4.20 35.85 -30.96
C ARG A 158 -5.31 36.46 -31.81
#